data_AF-A0A2M7CPB8-F1
#
_entry.id   AF-A0A2M7CPB8-F1
#
_cell.length_a   1.000
_cell.length_b   1.000
_cell.length_c   1.000
_cell.angle_alpha   90.00
_cell.angle_beta   90.00
_cell.angle_gamma   90.00
#
_symmetry.space_group_name_H-M   'P 1'
#
loop_
_entity.id
_entity.type
_entity.pdbx_description
1 polymer ?
#
loop_
_entity_poly.entity_id
_entity_poly.type
_entity_poly.pdbx_seq_one_letter_code
_entity_poly.pdbx_strand_id
1 'polypeptide(L)' 'ENLNYLANLKKNVKAALRRRNPEEMLETITIETCGKSRVYLGGLAESLHQRNLRALIQKWSVEGAPKSKK' A
#
# COMPACT_ATOMS: atom_id res chain seq x y z
N GLU A 1 -9.23 1.83 12.90
CA GLU A 1 -9.08 2.40 11.54
C GLU A 1 -7.62 2.48 11.06
N ASN A 2 -6.75 3.29 11.68
CA ASN A 2 -5.35 3.46 11.22
C ASN A 2 -4.52 2.15 11.19
N LEU A 3 -4.69 1.25 12.16
CA LEU A 3 -4.01 -0.05 12.16
C LEU A 3 -4.50 -0.95 11.01
N ASN A 4 -5.80 -0.90 10.70
CA ASN A 4 -6.38 -1.64 9.57
C ASN A 4 -5.81 -1.13 8.24
N TYR A 5 -5.69 0.20 8.09
CA TYR A 5 -5.00 0.82 6.96
C TYR A 5 -3.60 0.26 6.78
N LEU A 6 -2.77 0.26 7.83
CA LEU A 6 -1.39 -0.23 7.75
C LEU A 6 -1.32 -1.73 7.44
N ALA A 7 -2.22 -2.53 8.00
CA ALA A 7 -2.28 -3.97 7.77
C ALA A 7 -2.68 -4.28 6.32
N ASN A 8 -3.73 -3.63 5.81
CA ASN A 8 -4.23 -3.83 4.46
C ASN A 8 -3.28 -3.25 3.40
N LEU A 9 -2.66 -2.09 3.66
CA LEU A 9 -1.60 -1.52 2.81
C LEU A 9 -0.49 -2.55 2.59
N LYS A 10 0.04 -3.14 3.68
CA LYS A 10 1.05 -4.19 3.64
C LYS A 10 0.57 -5.42 2.86
N LYS A 11 -0.67 -5.86 3.09
CA LYS A 11 -1.27 -7.01 2.38
C LYS A 11 -1.35 -6.76 0.86
N ASN A 12 -1.83 -5.58 0.46
CA ASN A 12 -1.99 -5.21 -0.93
C ASN A 12 -0.63 -5.07 -1.64
N VAL A 13 0.36 -4.42 -1.01
CA VAL A 13 1.72 -4.33 -1.57
C VAL A 13 2.36 -5.72 -1.73
N LYS A 14 2.16 -6.62 -0.77
CA LYS A 14 2.62 -8.01 -0.88
C LYS A 14 1.95 -8.78 -2.03
N ALA A 15 0.70 -8.44 -2.36
CA ALA A 15 0.02 -9.00 -3.52
C ALA A 15 0.55 -8.40 -4.83
N ALA A 16 0.79 -7.08 -4.87
CA ALA A 16 1.35 -6.38 -6.03
C ALA A 16 2.75 -6.89 -6.41
N LEU A 17 3.62 -7.13 -5.43
CA LEU A 17 4.98 -7.69 -5.64
C LEU A 17 5.00 -9.05 -6.36
N ARG A 18 3.89 -9.80 -6.33
CA ARG A 18 3.77 -11.11 -6.99
C ARG A 18 3.25 -11.00 -8.43
N ARG A 19 2.96 -9.78 -8.90
CA ARG A 19 2.45 -9.52 -10.26
C ARG A 19 3.58 -9.16 -11.21
N ARG A 20 3.30 -9.32 -12.51
CA ARG A 20 4.23 -8.97 -13.58
C ARG A 20 4.50 -7.46 -13.65
N ASN A 21 3.49 -6.64 -13.36
CA ASN A 21 3.60 -5.18 -13.32
C ASN A 21 3.12 -4.65 -11.96
N PRO A 22 4.02 -4.57 -10.96
CA PRO A 22 3.63 -4.16 -9.62
C PRO A 22 3.21 -2.69 -9.53
N GLU A 23 3.82 -1.78 -10.31
CA GLU A 23 3.52 -0.35 -10.31
C GLU A 23 2.08 -0.05 -10.75
N GLU A 24 1.63 -0.66 -11.85
CA GLU A 24 0.24 -0.54 -12.33
C GLU A 24 -0.76 -1.05 -11.28
N MET A 25 -0.40 -2.12 -10.56
CA MET A 25 -1.25 -2.60 -9.47
C MET A 25 -1.35 -1.58 -8.32
N LEU A 26 -0.29 -0.83 -8.03
CA LEU A 26 -0.31 0.18 -6.96
C LEU A 26 -1.31 1.31 -7.23
N GLU A 27 -1.47 1.71 -8.49
CA GLU A 27 -2.41 2.78 -8.87
C GLU A 27 -3.87 2.41 -8.57
N THR A 28 -4.18 1.11 -8.55
CA THR A 28 -5.53 0.61 -8.21
C THR A 28 -5.81 0.54 -6.71
N ILE A 29 -4.79 0.66 -5.86
CA ILE A 29 -4.93 0.61 -4.41
C ILE A 29 -5.27 2.01 -3.89
N THR A 30 -6.37 2.09 -3.14
CA THR A 30 -6.89 3.34 -2.58
C THR A 30 -6.88 3.31 -1.05
N ILE A 31 -7.12 4.46 -0.44
CA ILE A 31 -7.20 4.60 1.03
C ILE A 31 -8.38 3.77 1.57
N GLU A 32 -9.50 3.79 0.84
CA GLU A 32 -10.75 3.13 1.17
C GLU A 32 -10.62 1.60 1.07
N THR A 33 -9.94 1.10 0.04
CA THR A 33 -9.63 -0.34 -0.08
C THR A 33 -8.66 -0.83 0.99
N CYS A 34 -7.91 0.09 1.63
CA CYS A 34 -7.13 -0.21 2.83
C CYS A 34 -7.95 -0.16 4.13
N GLY A 35 -9.25 0.18 4.08
CA GLY A 35 -10.14 0.17 5.24
C GLY A 35 -10.03 1.42 6.10
N LYS A 36 -9.66 2.56 5.51
CA LYS A 36 -9.68 3.88 6.13
C LYS A 36 -10.51 4.85 5.30
N SER A 37 -11.24 5.73 5.96
CA SER A 37 -11.97 6.79 5.28
C SER A 37 -10.99 7.85 4.79
N ARG A 38 -11.13 8.30 3.54
CA ARG A 38 -10.30 9.37 2.99
C ARG A 38 -10.61 10.68 3.70
N VAL A 39 -9.57 11.33 4.21
CA VAL A 39 -9.65 12.68 4.79
C VAL A 39 -9.40 13.71 3.69
N TYR A 40 -10.28 14.70 3.58
CA TYR A 40 -10.14 15.75 2.59
C TYR A 40 -9.04 16.73 3.00
N LEU A 41 -7.83 16.50 2.50
CA LEU A 41 -6.65 17.35 2.74
C LEU A 41 -6.21 18.05 1.44
N GLY A 42 -7.17 18.54 0.64
CA GLY A 42 -6.88 19.18 -0.65
C GLY A 42 -6.09 18.27 -1.61
N GLY A 43 -6.37 16.97 -1.63
CA GLY A 43 -5.64 15.98 -2.45
C GLY A 43 -4.34 15.43 -1.84
N LEU A 44 -3.86 16.02 -0.73
CA LEU A 44 -2.63 15.54 -0.07
C LEU A 44 -2.77 14.11 0.46
N ALA A 45 -3.96 13.71 0.91
CA ALA A 45 -4.21 12.37 1.43
C ALA A 45 -3.88 11.27 0.40
N GLU A 46 -4.30 11.46 -0.85
CA GLU A 46 -4.01 10.53 -1.96
C GLU A 46 -2.53 10.52 -2.31
N SER A 47 -1.91 11.71 -2.38
CA SER A 47 -0.48 11.84 -2.65
C SER A 47 0.37 11.13 -1.58
N LEU A 48 0.01 11.27 -0.30
CA LEU A 48 0.66 10.58 0.80
C LEU A 48 0.44 9.06 0.72
N HIS A 49 -0.77 8.62 0.38
CA HIS A 49 -1.06 7.20 0.18
C HIS A 49 -0.20 6.58 -0.92
N GLN A 50 -0.14 7.21 -2.09
CA GLN A 50 0.67 6.73 -3.22
C GLN A 50 2.18 6.70 -2.88
N ARG A 51 2.68 7.69 -2.13
CA ARG A 51 4.06 7.68 -1.63
C ARG A 51 4.32 6.52 -0.67
N ASN A 52 3.36 6.22 0.22
CA ASN A 52 3.47 5.08 1.13
C ASN A 52 3.55 3.74 0.37
N LEU A 53 2.72 3.57 -0.66
CA LEU A 53 2.73 2.37 -1.50
C LEU A 53 4.08 2.19 -2.20
N ARG A 54 4.59 3.25 -2.86
CA ARG A 54 5.88 3.23 -3.56
C ARG A 54 7.06 2.99 -2.62
N ALA A 55 7.09 3.67 -1.47
CA ALA A 55 8.14 3.46 -0.48
C ALA A 55 8.17 2.00 0.02
N LEU A 56 6.99 1.42 0.25
CA LEU A 56 6.89 0.04 0.75
C LEU A 56 7.27 -0.98 -0.33
N ILE A 57 6.84 -0.78 -1.57
CA ILE A 57 7.18 -1.70 -2.67
C ILE A 57 8.67 -1.66 -2.95
N GLN A 58 9.28 -0.47 -3.01
CA GLN A 58 10.71 -0.31 -3.21
C GLN A 58 11.50 -1.03 -2.11
N LYS A 59 11.12 -0.80 -0.86
CA LYS A 59 11.76 -1.44 0.30
C LYS A 59 11.70 -2.96 0.20
N TRP A 60 10.54 -3.53 -0.10
CA TRP A 60 10.34 -4.98 -0.13
C TRP A 60 10.80 -5.66 -1.41
N SER A 61 10.96 -4.93 -2.51
CA SER A 61 11.62 -5.43 -3.73
C SER A 61 13.11 -5.69 -3.49
N VAL A 62 13.75 -4.90 -2.62
CA VAL A 62 15.18 -5.05 -2.26
C VAL A 62 15.36 -6.04 -1.10
N GLU A 63 14.63 -5.85 0.00
CA GLU A 63 14.83 -6.62 1.24
C GLU A 63 14.05 -7.95 1.27
N GLY A 64 13.10 -8.14 0.35
CA GLY A 64 12.09 -9.19 0.43
C GLY A 64 10.97 -8.84 1.43
N ALA A 65 9.73 -9.18 1.08
CA ALA A 65 8.60 -8.94 1.97
C ALA A 65 8.65 -9.85 3.22
N PRO A 66 8.36 -9.34 4.43
CA PRO A 66 8.42 -10.13 5.65
C PRO A 66 7.45 -11.32 5.60
N LYS A 67 7.89 -12.49 6.09
CA LYS A 67 7.01 -13.66 6.23
C LYS A 67 5.95 -13.35 7.28
N SER A 68 4.68 -13.53 6.92
CA SER A 68 3.56 -13.38 7.86
C SER A 68 3.72 -14.45 8.93
N LYS A 69 3.82 -14.05 10.20
CA LYS A 69 3.79 -14.99 11.34
C LYS A 69 2.43 -15.69 11.30
N LYS A 70 2.45 -17.02 11.27
CA LYS A 70 1.25 -17.87 11.40
C LYS A 70 0.69 -17.75 12.80
#